data_AF-A0A355FZM3-F1
#
_entry.id   AF-A0A355FZM3-F1
#
_cell.length_a   1.000
_cell.length_b   1.000
_cell.length_c   1.000
_cell.angle_alpha   90.00
_cell.angle_beta   90.00
_cell.angle_gamma   90.00
#
_symmetry.space_group_name_H-M   'P 1'
#
loop_
_entity.id
_entity.type
_entity.pdbx_description
1 polymer ?
#
loop_
_entity_poly.entity_id
_entity_poly.type
_entity_poly.pdbx_seq_one_letter_code
_entity_poly.pdbx_strand_id
1 'polypeptide(L)'
;IEGLTVSVFEIINHFFGESVTVSGLLTAQDLEAQLKGKDLGDALLISENMLRDGEEIFLDDVTLSQLSERLNIPIFANRTDGFDLFERMIGE
;
A
#
# COMPACT_ATOMS: atom_id res chain seq x y z
N ILE A 1 21.39 0.91 -8.40
CA ILE A 1 21.01 0.70 -9.83
C ILE A 1 21.19 2.05 -10.49
N GLU A 2 22.15 2.17 -11.40
CA GLU A 2 22.44 3.44 -12.06
C GLU A 2 21.22 3.86 -12.91
N GLY A 3 20.75 5.10 -12.75
CA GLY A 3 19.57 5.62 -13.44
C GLY A 3 18.20 5.35 -12.78
N LEU A 4 18.14 4.62 -11.66
CA LEU A 4 16.88 4.43 -10.92
C LEU A 4 16.51 5.69 -10.14
N THR A 5 15.31 6.22 -10.39
CA THR A 5 14.71 7.32 -9.61
C THR A 5 13.74 6.74 -8.60
N VAL A 6 13.86 7.14 -7.33
CA VAL A 6 12.98 6.67 -6.26
C VAL A 6 12.34 7.88 -5.58
N SER A 7 11.02 7.90 -5.54
CA SER A 7 10.22 8.85 -4.77
C SER A 7 9.84 8.21 -3.44
N VAL A 8 10.12 8.89 -2.34
CA VAL A 8 9.76 8.42 -0.99
C VAL A 8 8.59 9.26 -0.49
N PHE A 9 7.48 8.61 -0.17
CA PHE A 9 6.35 9.23 0.48
C PHE A 9 6.21 8.67 1.88
N GLU A 10 6.26 9.54 2.88
CA GLU A 10 5.92 9.18 4.25
C GLU A 10 4.42 8.93 4.37
N ILE A 11 4.05 7.90 5.15
CA ILE A 11 2.68 7.58 5.53
C ILE A 11 2.59 7.59 7.05
N ILE A 12 1.92 8.60 7.58
CA ILE A 12 1.68 8.77 9.02
C ILE A 12 0.40 8.00 9.39
N ASN A 13 0.45 7.20 10.46
CA ASN A 13 -0.72 6.50 10.98
C ASN A 13 -1.56 7.47 11.82
N HIS A 14 -2.61 8.07 11.25
CA HIS A 14 -3.52 8.92 12.01
C HIS A 14 -4.65 8.12 12.67
N PHE A 15 -5.00 6.95 12.13
CA PHE A 15 -6.09 6.14 12.64
C PHE A 15 -5.82 5.57 14.04
N PHE A 16 -4.68 4.91 14.25
CA PHE A 16 -4.26 4.39 15.55
C PHE A 16 -3.37 5.36 16.33
N GLY A 17 -2.92 6.44 15.68
CA GLY A 17 -2.11 7.51 16.26
C GLY A 17 -0.65 7.48 15.81
N GLU A 18 -0.04 8.65 15.72
CA GLU A 18 1.25 8.86 15.04
C GLU A 18 2.43 8.11 15.69
N SER A 19 2.30 7.72 16.96
CA SER A 19 3.29 6.88 17.65
C SER A 19 3.32 5.43 17.14
N VAL A 20 2.34 5.01 16.34
CA VAL A 20 2.26 3.67 15.74
C VAL A 20 3.02 3.67 14.42
N THR A 21 4.16 2.96 14.40
CA THR A 21 5.11 2.97 13.27
C THR A 21 5.27 1.61 12.59
N VAL A 22 4.32 0.69 12.77
CA VAL A 22 4.34 -0.65 12.18
C VAL A 22 3.38 -0.71 10.98
N SER A 23 3.79 -1.38 9.91
CA SER A 23 2.99 -1.46 8.67
C SER A 23 1.66 -2.18 8.86
N GLY A 24 1.60 -3.20 9.70
CA GLY A 24 0.38 -3.99 9.92
C GLY A 24 -0.74 -3.28 10.66
N LEU A 25 -0.52 -2.01 11.06
CA LEU A 25 -1.55 -1.15 11.62
C LEU A 25 -1.87 0.05 10.71
N LEU A 26 -1.30 0.13 9.51
CA LEU A 26 -1.70 1.16 8.54
C LEU A 26 -3.07 0.83 7.96
N THR A 27 -3.88 1.86 7.75
CA THR A 27 -5.25 1.73 7.26
C THR A 27 -5.41 2.25 5.85
N ALA A 28 -6.49 1.87 5.17
CA ALA A 28 -6.78 2.38 3.83
C ALA A 28 -7.00 3.90 3.85
N GLN A 29 -7.63 4.42 4.90
CA GLN A 29 -7.85 5.86 5.08
C GLN A 29 -6.53 6.66 5.20
N ASP A 30 -5.54 6.14 5.94
CA ASP A 30 -4.24 6.80 6.06
C ASP A 30 -3.53 6.86 4.70
N LEU A 31 -3.58 5.77 3.93
CA LEU A 31 -3.04 5.71 2.57
C LEU A 31 -3.78 6.66 1.64
N GLU A 32 -5.12 6.61 1.60
CA GLU A 32 -5.94 7.45 0.74
C GLU A 32 -5.66 8.94 1.01
N ALA A 33 -5.68 9.37 2.27
CA ALA A 33 -5.50 10.77 2.64
C ALA A 33 -4.14 11.32 2.22
N GLN A 34 -3.10 10.49 2.19
CA GLN A 34 -1.72 10.92 1.97
C GLN A 34 -1.20 10.62 0.56
N LEU A 35 -1.82 9.70 -0.18
CA LEU A 35 -1.42 9.32 -1.54
C LEU A 35 -2.30 9.94 -2.62
N LYS A 36 -3.52 10.38 -2.29
CA LYS A 36 -4.45 10.97 -3.26
C LYS A 36 -3.84 12.18 -3.96
N GLY A 37 -3.85 12.15 -5.29
CA GLY A 37 -3.32 13.23 -6.14
C GLY A 37 -1.80 13.23 -6.32
N LYS A 38 -1.08 12.25 -5.77
CA LYS A 38 0.36 12.04 -6.04
C LYS A 38 0.54 11.21 -7.31
N ASP A 39 1.73 11.33 -7.90
CA ASP A 39 2.16 10.45 -8.99
C ASP A 39 2.61 9.11 -8.39
N LEU A 40 1.73 8.10 -8.50
CA LEU A 40 1.93 6.76 -7.95
C LEU A 40 2.42 5.75 -9.01
N GLY A 41 2.56 6.18 -10.27
CA GLY A 41 2.90 5.29 -11.38
C GLY A 41 1.73 4.41 -11.84
N ASP A 42 2.06 3.19 -12.29
CA ASP A 42 1.11 2.28 -12.96
C ASP A 42 0.34 1.36 -12.00
N ALA A 43 0.92 1.04 -10.85
CA ALA A 43 0.32 0.21 -9.82
C ALA A 43 0.90 0.51 -8.42
N LEU A 44 0.08 0.33 -7.39
CA LEU A 44 0.52 0.39 -6.00
C LEU A 44 0.69 -1.03 -5.42
N LEU A 45 1.90 -1.37 -5.02
CA LEU A 45 2.18 -2.61 -4.29
C LEU A 45 2.14 -2.32 -2.78
N ILE A 46 1.36 -3.09 -2.03
CA ILE A 46 1.26 -2.99 -0.57
C ILE A 46 1.64 -4.32 0.09
N SER A 47 2.14 -4.25 1.32
CA SER A 47 2.37 -5.47 2.09
C SER A 47 1.04 -6.11 2.48
N GLU A 48 0.95 -7.43 2.32
CA GLU A 48 -0.18 -8.23 2.83
C GLU A 48 -0.47 -8.00 4.32
N ASN A 49 0.56 -7.64 5.11
CA ASN A 49 0.41 -7.37 6.54
C ASN A 49 -0.50 -6.16 6.85
N MET A 50 -0.74 -5.26 5.88
CA MET A 50 -1.68 -4.14 6.03
C MET A 50 -3.14 -4.61 6.02
N LEU A 51 -3.39 -5.84 5.59
CA LEU A 51 -4.72 -6.44 5.47
C LEU A 51 -4.97 -7.39 6.63
N ARG A 52 -6.26 -7.69 6.88
CA ARG A 52 -6.66 -8.75 7.81
C ARG A 52 -6.20 -10.10 7.24
N ASP A 53 -5.78 -10.99 8.14
CA ASP A 53 -5.20 -12.29 7.77
C ASP A 53 -6.17 -13.11 6.90
N GLY A 54 -5.72 -13.44 5.68
CA GLY A 54 -6.51 -14.18 4.70
C GLY A 54 -7.64 -13.40 4.01
N GLU A 55 -7.71 -12.08 4.17
CA GLU A 55 -8.77 -11.23 3.61
C GLU A 55 -8.20 -10.04 2.80
N GLU A 56 -8.98 -9.54 1.83
CA GLU A 56 -8.65 -8.32 1.07
C GLU A 56 -9.26 -7.06 1.70
N ILE A 57 -9.21 -6.96 3.03
CA ILE A 57 -9.79 -5.87 3.81
C ILE A 57 -8.75 -5.31 4.79
N PHE A 58 -8.69 -3.98 4.90
CA PHE A 58 -7.86 -3.29 5.88
C PHE A 58 -8.50 -3.31 7.27
N LEU A 59 -7.76 -2.88 8.29
CA LEU A 59 -8.26 -2.84 9.66
C LEU A 59 -9.44 -1.88 9.87
N ASP A 60 -9.59 -0.85 9.01
CA ASP A 60 -10.67 0.13 9.01
C ASP A 60 -11.88 -0.26 8.15
N ASP A 61 -12.04 -1.56 7.86
CA ASP A 61 -13.16 -2.15 7.11
C ASP A 61 -13.28 -1.68 5.64
N VAL A 62 -12.24 -1.04 5.10
CA VAL A 62 -12.14 -0.71 3.67
C VAL A 62 -11.54 -1.87 2.92
N THR A 63 -12.12 -2.25 1.78
CA THR A 63 -11.56 -3.32 0.93
C THR A 63 -10.46 -2.79 0.02
N LEU A 64 -9.57 -3.69 -0.42
CA LEU A 64 -8.51 -3.36 -1.37
C LEU A 64 -9.07 -2.81 -2.70
N SER A 65 -10.19 -3.37 -3.17
CA SER A 65 -10.91 -2.87 -4.34
C SER A 65 -11.45 -1.45 -4.15
N GLN A 66 -12.00 -1.13 -2.98
CA GLN A 66 -12.48 0.23 -2.68
C GLN A 66 -11.35 1.24 -2.67
N LEU A 67 -10.20 0.91 -2.06
CA LEU A 67 -9.05 1.81 -2.07
C LEU A 67 -8.51 2.02 -3.50
N SER A 68 -8.44 0.95 -4.30
CA SER A 68 -8.04 0.99 -5.71
C SER A 68 -8.94 1.94 -6.52
N GLU A 69 -10.26 1.84 -6.36
CA GLU A 69 -11.22 2.75 -7.00
C GLU A 69 -11.04 4.21 -6.55
N ARG A 70 -10.76 4.45 -5.26
CA ARG A 70 -10.59 5.80 -4.71
C ARG A 70 -9.30 6.49 -5.15
N LEU A 71 -8.22 5.72 -5.29
CA LEU A 71 -6.92 6.21 -5.77
C LEU A 71 -6.81 6.19 -7.30
N ASN A 72 -7.75 5.52 -7.99
CA ASN A 72 -7.76 5.34 -9.44
C ASN A 72 -6.44 4.74 -9.96
N ILE A 73 -5.94 3.72 -9.25
CA ILE A 73 -4.73 2.96 -9.60
C ILE A 73 -4.91 1.51 -9.15
N PRO A 74 -4.50 0.50 -9.94
CA PRO A 74 -4.46 -0.88 -9.49
C PRO A 74 -3.63 -1.02 -8.21
N ILE A 75 -4.17 -1.76 -7.24
CA ILE A 75 -3.46 -2.07 -5.98
C ILE A 75 -3.30 -3.58 -5.90
N PHE A 76 -2.12 -4.04 -5.49
CA PHE A 76 -1.84 -5.45 -5.28
C PHE A 76 -1.20 -5.66 -3.91
N ALA A 77 -1.72 -6.63 -3.17
CA ALA A 77 -1.07 -7.11 -1.96
C ALA A 77 0.03 -8.10 -2.34
N ASN A 78 1.25 -7.86 -1.86
CA ASN A 78 2.39 -8.75 -2.05
C ASN A 78 2.82 -9.36 -0.73
N ARG A 79 3.29 -10.60 -0.80
CA ARG A 79 3.90 -11.29 0.32
C ARG A 79 5.18 -10.58 0.70
N THR A 80 5.51 -10.58 1.99
CA THR A 80 6.78 -10.01 2.49
C THR A 80 7.97 -10.92 2.20
N ASP A 81 8.11 -11.37 0.94
CA ASP A 81 9.30 -12.01 0.41
C ASP A 81 9.78 -11.28 -0.85
N GLY A 82 11.09 -11.31 -1.08
CA GLY A 82 11.70 -10.53 -2.16
C GLY A 82 11.39 -11.06 -3.56
N PHE A 83 10.97 -12.33 -3.68
CA PHE A 83 10.67 -12.94 -4.97
C PHE A 83 9.28 -12.49 -5.46
N ASP A 84 8.26 -12.56 -4.61
CA ASP A 84 6.90 -12.10 -4.94
C ASP A 84 6.89 -10.60 -5.26
N LEU A 85 7.67 -9.80 -4.53
CA LEU A 85 7.86 -8.39 -4.86
C LEU A 85 8.46 -8.22 -6.27
N PHE A 86 9.51 -8.96 -6.60
CA PHE A 86 10.18 -8.85 -7.89
C PHE A 86 9.27 -9.27 -9.05
N GLU A 87 8.59 -10.42 -8.95
CA GLU A 87 7.65 -10.92 -9.96
C GLU A 87 6.54 -9.88 -10.25
N ARG A 88 5.93 -9.33 -9.20
CA ARG A 88 4.92 -8.28 -9.34
C ARG A 88 5.44 -6.98 -9.94
N MET A 89 6.69 -6.60 -9.67
CA MET A 89 7.30 -5.42 -10.28
C MET A 89 7.54 -5.57 -11.78
N ILE A 90 7.77 -6.79 -12.27
CA ILE A 90 8.00 -7.06 -13.70
C ILE A 90 6.74 -7.54 -14.45
N GLY A 91 5.65 -7.79 -13.72
CA GLY A 91 4.37 -8.23 -14.30
C GLY A 91 4.34 -9.72 -14.66
N GLU A 92 5.14 -10.55 -14.00
CA GLU A 92 5.10 -12.02 -14.05
C GLU A 92 4.26 -12.58 -12.89
#